data_AF-A0AAN8UWL5-F1
#
_entry.id   AF-A0AAN8UWL5-F1
#
_cell.length_a   1.000
_cell.length_b   1.000
_cell.length_c   1.000
_cell.angle_alpha   90.00
_cell.angle_beta   90.00
_cell.angle_gamma   90.00
#
_symmetry.space_group_name_H-M   'P 1'
#
loop_
_entity.id
_entity.type
_entity.pdbx_description
1 polymer ?
#
loop_
_entity_poly.entity_id
_entity_poly.type
_entity_poly.pdbx_seq_one_letter_code
_entity_poly.pdbx_strand_id
1 'polypeptide(L)'
;MIEEAWESLWRSYVFFKGKPVGTLAALDPGAESLNYNQVFVRDFVPTGLACLMVDPPDKEIVKNFLLKTLHLQGWEKRIDEFTLGEGVMPASFKVFRDSKSGKDSLIADFGGSAIGRVAPVDSGFWWIILLRSYTKSTGDYTLAEMPEVQSGMKLILNLCLSDGFDTFPTLLCADGCSMIDRRMGIYGSPIEIQALFFFALRCARQMLKAERVGKELIERIDKLITALSYHIQTYYWLDFTQLNNIYRYKTEEYSHTAVNKFNVIPESIPDWVFDFVPLRGGYLIGNVSPARMDFRWFLVGNCIAILSCLTTPAQATAIMDLIEEHWGDLIGEMPSKITYPALEGHEWRIVTGFDPKNTRWS
;
A
#
# COMPACT_ATOMS: atom_id res chain seq x y z
N MET A 1 -26.44 14.10 7.40
CA MET A 1 -24.99 13.96 7.10
C MET A 1 -24.45 12.54 7.26
N ILE A 2 -24.45 11.91 8.44
CA ILE A 2 -23.98 10.50 8.55
C ILE A 2 -24.92 9.53 7.80
N GLU A 3 -26.23 9.69 7.95
CA GLU A 3 -27.21 8.87 7.22
C GLU A 3 -27.09 9.06 5.69
N GLU A 4 -26.92 10.30 5.22
CA GLU A 4 -26.70 10.61 3.79
C GLU A 4 -25.40 9.97 3.24
N ALA A 5 -24.35 9.87 4.06
CA ALA A 5 -23.13 9.17 3.69
C ALA A 5 -23.38 7.66 3.54
N TRP A 6 -24.16 7.05 4.44
CA TRP A 6 -24.59 5.66 4.32
C TRP A 6 -25.47 5.43 3.10
N GLU A 7 -26.42 6.32 2.82
CA GLU A 7 -27.23 6.24 1.60
C GLU A 7 -26.37 6.29 0.33
N SER A 8 -25.39 7.19 0.31
CA SER A 8 -24.45 7.32 -0.82
C SER A 8 -23.60 6.07 -0.98
N LEU A 9 -23.15 5.47 0.14
CA LEU A 9 -22.40 4.22 0.14
C LEU A 9 -23.24 3.06 -0.38
N TRP A 10 -24.48 2.89 0.08
CA TRP A 10 -25.35 1.81 -0.40
C TRP A 10 -25.70 1.95 -1.89
N ARG A 11 -25.83 3.19 -2.39
CA ARG A 11 -26.02 3.45 -3.82
C ARG A 11 -24.81 3.05 -4.67
N SER A 12 -23.60 2.98 -4.11
CA SER A 12 -22.39 2.60 -4.85
C SER A 12 -22.16 1.09 -4.91
N TYR A 13 -23.03 0.28 -4.29
CA TYR A 13 -22.89 -1.17 -4.27
C TYR A 13 -22.93 -1.77 -5.68
N VAL A 14 -21.96 -2.64 -5.96
CA VAL A 14 -21.88 -3.42 -7.20
C VAL A 14 -22.36 -4.84 -6.90
N PHE A 15 -23.29 -5.32 -7.73
CA PHE A 15 -23.87 -6.65 -7.59
C PHE A 15 -23.42 -7.57 -8.73
N PHE A 16 -23.04 -8.80 -8.39
CA PHE A 16 -22.76 -9.87 -9.34
C PHE A 16 -23.68 -11.05 -9.05
N LYS A 17 -24.54 -11.42 -10.00
CA LYS A 17 -25.55 -12.47 -9.83
C LYS A 17 -26.41 -12.27 -8.57
N GLY A 18 -26.80 -11.02 -8.33
CA GLY A 18 -27.64 -10.61 -7.19
C GLY A 18 -26.93 -10.52 -5.83
N LYS A 19 -25.62 -10.78 -5.75
CA LYS A 19 -24.84 -10.65 -4.50
C LYS A 19 -23.98 -9.39 -4.53
N PRO A 20 -23.91 -8.61 -3.43
CA PRO A 20 -23.01 -7.47 -3.36
C PRO A 20 -21.56 -7.96 -3.35
N VAL A 21 -20.72 -7.40 -4.22
CA VAL A 21 -19.32 -7.83 -4.41
C VAL A 21 -18.31 -6.70 -4.26
N GLY A 22 -18.75 -5.47 -4.00
CA GLY A 22 -17.87 -4.31 -3.85
C GLY A 22 -18.63 -2.99 -3.99
N THR A 23 -17.89 -1.89 -4.03
CA THR A 23 -18.42 -0.55 -4.29
C THR A 23 -17.69 0.12 -5.45
N LEU A 24 -18.40 0.98 -6.19
CA LEU A 24 -17.83 1.80 -7.25
C LEU A 24 -16.83 2.82 -6.67
N ALA A 25 -15.74 3.07 -7.39
CA ALA A 25 -14.78 4.11 -7.01
C ALA A 25 -15.39 5.51 -7.05
N ALA A 26 -16.26 5.81 -8.03
CA ALA A 26 -17.03 7.05 -8.03
C ALA A 26 -18.45 6.88 -8.60
N LEU A 27 -19.37 7.67 -8.05
CA LEU A 27 -20.73 7.89 -8.57
C LEU A 27 -20.84 9.31 -9.10
N ASP A 28 -20.10 9.63 -10.16
CA ASP A 28 -20.14 10.94 -10.80
C ASP A 28 -20.95 10.88 -12.11
N PRO A 29 -22.16 11.48 -12.18
CA PRO A 29 -22.97 11.49 -13.39
C PRO A 29 -22.44 12.44 -14.48
N GLY A 30 -21.51 13.34 -14.16
CA GLY A 30 -20.95 14.34 -15.07
C GLY A 30 -19.58 13.99 -15.64
N ALA A 31 -18.90 12.97 -15.11
CA ALA A 31 -17.58 12.55 -15.56
C ALA A 31 -17.64 11.42 -16.60
N GLU A 32 -16.71 11.42 -17.55
CA GLU A 32 -16.48 10.24 -18.39
C GLU A 32 -16.08 9.05 -17.50
N SER A 33 -16.84 7.96 -17.61
CA SER A 33 -16.57 6.74 -16.87
C SER A 33 -15.33 6.04 -17.44
N LEU A 34 -14.14 6.52 -17.06
CA LEU A 34 -12.86 5.87 -17.34
C LEU A 34 -12.80 4.52 -16.58
N ASN A 35 -11.98 4.44 -15.53
CA ASN A 35 -11.91 3.31 -14.63
C ASN A 35 -12.71 3.54 -13.32
N TYR A 36 -13.22 4.76 -13.06
CA TYR A 36 -13.96 5.06 -11.83
C TYR A 36 -15.30 4.32 -11.68
N ASN A 37 -15.78 3.64 -12.73
CA ASN A 37 -16.92 2.73 -12.68
C ASN A 37 -16.55 1.29 -12.29
N GLN A 38 -15.32 1.07 -11.82
CA GLN A 38 -14.83 -0.24 -11.36
C GLN A 38 -14.76 -0.29 -9.84
N VAL A 39 -14.70 -1.52 -9.32
CA VAL A 39 -14.39 -1.81 -7.92
C VAL A 39 -12.88 -1.94 -7.79
N PHE A 40 -12.23 -0.98 -7.14
CA PHE A 40 -10.80 -1.04 -6.83
C PHE A 40 -10.56 -1.71 -5.49
N VAL A 41 -9.44 -2.44 -5.37
CA VAL A 41 -9.12 -3.10 -4.10
C VAL A 41 -8.86 -2.09 -2.99
N ARG A 42 -8.02 -1.08 -3.25
CA ARG A 42 -7.66 -0.04 -2.27
C ARG A 42 -8.87 0.80 -1.85
N ASP A 43 -9.74 1.17 -2.79
CA ASP A 43 -10.94 1.98 -2.55
C ASP A 43 -12.00 1.20 -1.76
N PHE A 44 -12.06 -0.12 -1.94
CA PHE A 44 -12.99 -0.96 -1.19
C PHE A 44 -12.57 -1.19 0.26
N VAL A 45 -11.28 -1.07 0.62
CA VAL A 45 -10.81 -1.29 2.02
C VAL A 45 -11.59 -0.44 3.04
N PRO A 46 -11.67 0.91 2.93
CA PRO A 46 -12.43 1.71 3.90
C PRO A 46 -13.93 1.35 3.90
N THR A 47 -14.52 1.03 2.74
CA THR A 47 -15.90 0.54 2.66
C THR A 47 -16.07 -0.77 3.42
N GLY A 48 -15.16 -1.73 3.22
CA GLY A 48 -15.20 -3.02 3.88
C GLY A 48 -15.06 -2.89 5.39
N LEU A 49 -14.19 -1.99 5.86
CA LEU A 49 -14.08 -1.68 7.29
C LEU A 49 -15.37 -1.06 7.84
N ALA A 50 -15.97 -0.09 7.14
CA ALA A 50 -17.25 0.50 7.55
C ALA A 50 -18.37 -0.55 7.63
N CYS A 51 -18.48 -1.43 6.63
CA CYS A 51 -19.46 -2.53 6.61
C CYS A 51 -19.22 -3.56 7.74
N LEU A 52 -17.98 -3.75 8.17
CA LEU A 52 -17.65 -4.61 9.31
C LEU A 52 -17.90 -3.94 10.68
N MET A 53 -17.99 -2.61 10.74
CA MET A 53 -18.16 -1.84 11.98
C MET A 53 -19.60 -1.38 12.23
N VAL A 54 -20.43 -1.30 11.18
CA VAL A 54 -21.85 -0.97 11.32
C VAL A 54 -22.60 -2.06 12.11
N ASP A 55 -23.69 -1.68 12.78
CA ASP A 55 -24.53 -2.60 13.55
C ASP A 55 -25.95 -2.69 12.96
N PRO A 56 -26.41 -3.86 12.49
CA PRO A 56 -25.66 -5.12 12.39
C PRO A 56 -24.61 -5.10 11.27
N PRO A 57 -23.48 -5.84 11.38
CA PRO A 57 -22.43 -5.84 10.37
C PRO A 57 -22.89 -6.39 9.01
N ASP A 58 -22.60 -5.66 7.94
CA ASP A 58 -22.75 -6.13 6.55
C ASP A 58 -21.50 -6.93 6.15
N LYS A 59 -21.33 -8.10 6.76
CA LYS A 59 -20.18 -8.98 6.50
C LYS A 59 -20.24 -9.68 5.14
N GLU A 60 -21.42 -9.77 4.53
CA GLU A 60 -21.63 -10.52 3.28
C GLU A 60 -20.96 -9.83 2.10
N ILE A 61 -21.06 -8.50 1.97
CA ILE A 61 -20.35 -7.77 0.90
C ILE A 61 -18.83 -7.98 0.99
N VAL A 62 -18.26 -7.95 2.19
CA VAL A 62 -16.81 -8.13 2.40
C VAL A 62 -16.37 -9.56 2.08
N LYS A 63 -17.13 -10.56 2.55
CA LYS A 63 -16.88 -11.97 2.22
C LYS A 63 -16.94 -12.22 0.71
N ASN A 64 -17.97 -11.69 0.06
CA ASN A 64 -18.16 -11.83 -1.38
C ASN A 64 -17.05 -11.14 -2.17
N PHE A 65 -16.63 -9.94 -1.76
CA PHE A 65 -15.48 -9.23 -2.33
C PHE A 65 -14.21 -10.07 -2.23
N LEU A 66 -13.86 -10.56 -1.03
CA LEU A 66 -12.65 -11.35 -0.78
C LEU A 66 -12.61 -12.62 -1.66
N LEU A 67 -13.71 -13.36 -1.71
CA LEU A 67 -13.82 -14.57 -2.53
C LEU A 67 -13.83 -14.26 -4.02
N LYS A 68 -14.36 -13.11 -4.44
CA LYS A 68 -14.40 -12.76 -5.86
C LYS A 68 -13.05 -12.30 -6.36
N THR A 69 -12.35 -11.46 -5.62
CA THR A 69 -10.98 -11.06 -5.98
C THR A 69 -10.01 -12.25 -5.93
N LEU A 70 -10.22 -13.21 -5.02
CA LEU A 70 -9.51 -14.50 -5.02
C LEU A 70 -9.82 -15.33 -6.27
N HIS A 71 -11.08 -15.39 -6.71
CA HIS A 71 -11.42 -16.05 -7.97
C HIS A 71 -10.71 -15.42 -9.17
N LEU A 72 -10.58 -14.08 -9.19
CA LEU A 72 -9.83 -13.36 -10.23
C LEU A 72 -8.32 -13.63 -10.15
N GLN A 73 -7.76 -13.82 -8.95
CA GLN A 73 -6.37 -14.24 -8.77
C GLN A 73 -6.08 -15.56 -9.50
N GLY A 74 -7.03 -16.49 -9.54
CA GLY A 74 -6.86 -17.77 -10.22
C GLY A 74 -6.90 -17.72 -11.76
N TRP A 75 -7.07 -16.54 -12.36
CA TRP A 75 -7.10 -16.41 -13.82
C TRP A 75 -5.71 -16.47 -14.43
N GLU A 76 -5.62 -16.95 -15.67
CA GLU A 76 -4.42 -16.73 -16.49
C GLU A 76 -4.38 -15.27 -16.90
N LYS A 77 -3.32 -14.57 -16.51
CA LYS A 77 -3.15 -13.13 -16.74
C LYS A 77 -2.00 -12.93 -17.71
N ARG A 78 -2.26 -12.31 -18.85
CA ARG A 78 -1.23 -11.99 -19.84
C ARG A 78 -1.22 -10.51 -20.17
N ILE A 79 -0.03 -9.95 -20.29
CA ILE A 79 0.23 -8.65 -20.89
C ILE A 79 1.12 -8.91 -22.10
N ASP A 80 0.56 -8.72 -23.28
CA ASP A 80 1.19 -9.10 -24.56
C ASP A 80 1.67 -10.57 -24.50
N GLU A 81 2.97 -10.82 -24.65
CA GLU A 81 3.58 -12.17 -24.62
C GLU A 81 4.09 -12.58 -23.22
N PHE A 82 3.75 -11.85 -22.17
CA PHE A 82 4.20 -12.13 -20.81
C PHE A 82 3.05 -12.57 -19.89
N THR A 83 3.19 -13.76 -19.29
CA THR A 83 2.26 -14.26 -18.28
C THR A 83 2.64 -13.74 -16.90
N LEU A 84 1.71 -13.08 -16.21
CA LEU A 84 1.95 -12.55 -14.86
C LEU A 84 2.01 -13.68 -13.83
N GLY A 85 2.63 -13.38 -12.68
CA GLY A 85 2.69 -14.30 -11.55
C GLY A 85 1.30 -14.74 -11.05
N GLU A 86 1.20 -16.00 -10.65
CA GLU A 86 -0.07 -16.61 -10.19
C GLU A 86 -0.71 -15.84 -9.04
N GLY A 87 0.10 -15.33 -8.10
CA GLY A 87 -0.38 -14.59 -6.93
C GLY A 87 -0.84 -13.16 -7.18
N VAL A 88 -0.69 -12.62 -8.40
CA VAL A 88 -0.99 -11.19 -8.68
C VAL A 88 -2.48 -10.92 -8.47
N MET A 89 -2.80 -9.98 -7.59
CA MET A 89 -4.18 -9.52 -7.38
C MET A 89 -4.52 -8.43 -8.41
N PRO A 90 -5.79 -8.33 -8.85
CA PRO A 90 -6.21 -7.24 -9.74
C PRO A 90 -6.16 -5.90 -9.01
N ALA A 91 -5.89 -4.82 -9.73
CA ALA A 91 -6.08 -3.45 -9.25
C ALA A 91 -7.57 -3.17 -9.03
N SER A 92 -8.37 -3.56 -10.03
CA SER A 92 -9.81 -3.33 -10.08
C SER A 92 -10.54 -4.40 -10.89
N PHE A 93 -11.87 -4.44 -10.74
CA PHE A 93 -12.74 -5.23 -11.61
C PHE A 93 -14.09 -4.55 -11.82
N LYS A 94 -14.79 -4.93 -12.89
CA LYS A 94 -16.18 -4.53 -13.16
C LYS A 94 -17.07 -5.71 -13.51
N VAL A 95 -18.35 -5.54 -13.22
CA VAL A 95 -19.40 -6.45 -13.68
C VAL A 95 -19.90 -5.97 -15.03
N PHE A 96 -19.76 -6.80 -16.06
CA PHE A 96 -20.37 -6.55 -17.37
C PHE A 96 -21.64 -7.38 -17.48
N ARG A 97 -22.77 -6.72 -17.80
CA ARG A 97 -24.03 -7.39 -18.04
C ARG A 97 -24.33 -7.43 -19.52
N ASP A 98 -24.35 -8.63 -20.09
CA ASP A 98 -24.70 -8.80 -21.49
C ASP A 98 -26.19 -8.48 -21.72
N SER A 99 -26.45 -7.43 -22.48
CA SER A 99 -27.80 -6.97 -22.84
C SER A 99 -28.66 -8.04 -23.54
N LYS A 100 -28.06 -9.02 -24.23
CA LYS A 100 -28.79 -10.05 -24.98
C LYS A 100 -29.08 -11.30 -24.15
N SER A 101 -28.10 -11.76 -23.38
CA SER A 101 -28.24 -12.99 -22.59
C SER A 101 -28.65 -12.75 -21.13
N GLY A 102 -28.57 -11.50 -20.66
CA GLY A 102 -28.80 -11.13 -19.27
C GLY A 102 -27.77 -11.70 -18.29
N LYS A 103 -26.68 -12.31 -18.79
CA LYS A 103 -25.63 -12.91 -17.96
C LYS A 103 -24.63 -11.86 -17.49
N ASP A 104 -24.31 -11.94 -16.20
CA ASP A 104 -23.22 -11.18 -15.60
C ASP A 104 -21.88 -11.90 -15.83
N SER A 105 -20.90 -11.17 -16.35
CA SER A 105 -19.49 -11.55 -16.43
C SER A 105 -18.61 -10.56 -15.66
N LEU A 106 -17.38 -10.97 -15.36
CA LEU A 106 -16.39 -10.12 -14.70
C LEU A 106 -15.31 -9.75 -15.69
N ILE A 107 -14.80 -8.54 -15.56
CA ILE A 107 -13.62 -8.05 -16.28
C ILE A 107 -12.70 -7.46 -15.22
N ALA A 108 -11.48 -7.94 -15.15
CA ALA A 108 -10.48 -7.51 -14.15
C ALA A 108 -9.30 -6.84 -14.84
N ASP A 109 -8.73 -5.82 -14.18
CA ASP A 109 -7.51 -5.16 -14.61
C ASP A 109 -6.37 -5.51 -13.64
N PHE A 110 -5.32 -6.12 -14.19
CA PHE A 110 -4.10 -6.49 -13.46
C PHE A 110 -2.93 -5.54 -13.74
N GLY A 111 -3.21 -4.38 -14.36
CA GLY A 111 -2.20 -3.43 -14.84
C GLY A 111 -2.06 -3.42 -16.36
N GLY A 112 -2.64 -4.39 -17.08
CA GLY A 112 -2.58 -4.44 -18.55
C GLY A 112 -3.40 -3.34 -19.23
N SER A 113 -4.51 -2.92 -18.61
CA SER A 113 -5.34 -1.81 -19.10
C SER A 113 -5.08 -0.49 -18.36
N ALA A 114 -4.30 -0.54 -17.28
CA ALA A 114 -3.94 0.64 -16.48
C ALA A 114 -3.10 1.64 -17.30
N ILE A 115 -3.33 2.92 -17.07
CA ILE A 115 -2.53 3.99 -17.66
C ILE A 115 -1.09 3.83 -17.19
N GLY A 116 -0.14 3.72 -18.13
CA GLY A 116 1.28 3.50 -17.82
C GLY A 116 1.64 2.06 -17.45
N ARG A 117 0.70 1.11 -17.56
CA ARG A 117 0.90 -0.32 -17.26
C ARG A 117 1.43 -0.59 -15.84
N VAL A 118 0.91 0.17 -14.89
CA VAL A 118 1.33 0.15 -13.50
C VAL A 118 0.90 -1.15 -12.80
N ALA A 119 1.80 -1.73 -12.01
CA ALA A 119 1.55 -2.96 -11.26
C ALA A 119 0.91 -2.65 -9.90
N PRO A 120 -0.25 -3.25 -9.56
CA PRO A 120 -0.96 -3.00 -8.30
C PRO A 120 -0.39 -3.84 -7.14
N VAL A 121 0.83 -3.53 -6.72
CA VAL A 121 1.55 -4.30 -5.68
C VAL A 121 0.81 -4.26 -4.34
N ASP A 122 0.23 -3.11 -4.00
CA ASP A 122 -0.57 -2.86 -2.79
C ASP A 122 -1.80 -3.77 -2.65
N SER A 123 -2.40 -4.19 -3.76
CA SER A 123 -3.69 -4.90 -3.78
C SER A 123 -3.64 -6.27 -3.10
N GLY A 124 -2.51 -6.98 -3.22
CA GLY A 124 -2.29 -8.23 -2.50
C GLY A 124 -2.21 -8.04 -0.99
N PHE A 125 -1.54 -6.97 -0.54
CA PHE A 125 -1.39 -6.66 0.88
C PHE A 125 -2.71 -6.22 1.50
N TRP A 126 -3.43 -5.33 0.81
CA TRP A 126 -4.76 -4.90 1.25
C TRP A 126 -5.74 -6.07 1.35
N TRP A 127 -5.70 -7.03 0.42
CA TRP A 127 -6.54 -8.22 0.50
C TRP A 127 -6.26 -9.06 1.75
N ILE A 128 -4.98 -9.30 2.09
CA ILE A 128 -4.60 -10.05 3.30
C ILE A 128 -5.03 -9.28 4.57
N ILE A 129 -4.83 -7.96 4.60
CA ILE A 129 -5.22 -7.10 5.73
C ILE A 129 -6.75 -7.09 5.90
N LEU A 130 -7.51 -7.01 4.81
CA LEU A 130 -8.97 -7.02 4.84
C LEU A 130 -9.53 -8.39 5.27
N LEU A 131 -8.95 -9.50 4.81
CA LEU A 131 -9.29 -10.84 5.29
C LEU A 131 -9.07 -10.97 6.80
N ARG A 132 -7.96 -10.41 7.29
CA ARG A 132 -7.63 -10.38 8.72
C ARG A 132 -8.55 -9.46 9.53
N SER A 133 -9.09 -8.42 8.91
CA SER A 133 -10.09 -7.53 9.50
C SER A 133 -11.46 -8.22 9.59
N TYR A 134 -11.88 -8.90 8.51
CA TYR A 134 -13.10 -9.71 8.46
C TYR A 134 -13.12 -10.76 9.58
N THR A 135 -12.06 -11.57 9.70
CA THR A 135 -12.00 -12.65 10.71
C THR A 135 -12.07 -12.12 12.14
N LYS A 136 -11.45 -10.96 12.43
CA LYS A 136 -11.54 -10.36 13.77
C LYS A 136 -12.88 -9.72 14.08
N SER A 137 -13.44 -8.97 13.13
CA SER A 137 -14.73 -8.32 13.37
C SER A 137 -15.85 -9.36 13.52
N THR A 138 -15.87 -10.37 12.65
CA THR A 138 -16.97 -11.35 12.62
C THR A 138 -16.80 -12.52 13.59
N GLY A 139 -15.57 -12.81 14.02
CA GLY A 139 -15.22 -14.05 14.72
C GLY A 139 -15.28 -15.31 13.86
N ASP A 140 -15.59 -15.18 12.57
CA ASP A 140 -15.66 -16.28 11.60
C ASP A 140 -14.28 -16.52 10.97
N TYR A 141 -13.58 -17.53 11.48
CA TYR A 141 -12.28 -17.98 10.95
C TYR A 141 -12.43 -18.96 9.78
N THR A 142 -13.63 -19.49 9.53
CA THR A 142 -13.84 -20.54 8.51
C THR A 142 -13.46 -20.07 7.11
N LEU A 143 -13.69 -18.79 6.81
CA LEU A 143 -13.28 -18.18 5.54
C LEU A 143 -11.76 -18.23 5.34
N ALA A 144 -10.98 -17.78 6.33
CA ALA A 144 -9.52 -17.79 6.24
C ALA A 144 -8.96 -19.21 6.16
N GLU A 145 -9.66 -20.18 6.75
CA GLU A 145 -9.27 -21.58 6.79
C GLU A 145 -9.56 -22.37 5.51
N MET A 146 -10.34 -21.81 4.57
CA MET A 146 -10.66 -22.45 3.29
C MET A 146 -9.38 -22.75 2.48
N PRO A 147 -9.27 -23.91 1.84
CA PRO A 147 -8.09 -24.28 1.05
C PRO A 147 -7.73 -23.25 -0.02
N GLU A 148 -8.72 -22.67 -0.71
CA GLU A 148 -8.49 -21.68 -1.76
C GLU A 148 -7.94 -20.37 -1.18
N VAL A 149 -8.43 -19.96 0.01
CA VAL A 149 -7.99 -18.75 0.70
C VAL A 149 -6.58 -18.91 1.27
N GLN A 150 -6.27 -20.08 1.83
CA GLN A 150 -4.92 -20.45 2.25
C GLN A 150 -3.95 -20.45 1.06
N SER A 151 -4.38 -21.02 -0.08
CA SER A 151 -3.59 -21.01 -1.31
C SER A 151 -3.35 -19.59 -1.81
N GLY A 152 -4.40 -18.75 -1.85
CA GLY A 152 -4.30 -17.36 -2.29
C GLY A 152 -3.32 -16.53 -1.44
N MET A 153 -3.35 -16.68 -0.11
CA MET A 153 -2.36 -16.05 0.77
C MET A 153 -0.94 -16.51 0.46
N LYS A 154 -0.72 -17.83 0.29
CA LYS A 154 0.60 -18.38 -0.03
C LYS A 154 1.11 -17.86 -1.37
N LEU A 155 0.26 -17.76 -2.38
CA LEU A 155 0.62 -17.24 -3.70
C LEU A 155 1.03 -15.75 -3.64
N ILE A 156 0.28 -14.90 -2.92
CA ILE A 156 0.65 -13.48 -2.73
C ILE A 156 2.01 -13.39 -2.05
N LEU A 157 2.21 -14.12 -0.94
CA LEU A 157 3.44 -14.06 -0.17
C LEU A 157 4.64 -14.59 -0.97
N ASN A 158 4.48 -15.66 -1.73
CA ASN A 158 5.57 -16.23 -2.53
C ASN A 158 6.06 -15.27 -3.63
N LEU A 159 5.21 -14.40 -4.16
CA LEU A 159 5.64 -13.34 -5.10
C LEU A 159 6.56 -12.31 -4.43
N CYS A 160 6.32 -12.01 -3.16
CA CYS A 160 7.09 -11.00 -2.42
C CYS A 160 8.32 -11.59 -1.71
N LEU A 161 8.33 -12.91 -1.50
CA LEU A 161 9.40 -13.62 -0.81
C LEU A 161 10.35 -14.34 -1.77
N SER A 162 10.12 -14.28 -3.08
CA SER A 162 10.98 -14.94 -4.06
C SER A 162 12.42 -14.45 -3.95
N ASP A 163 13.37 -15.38 -3.95
CA ASP A 163 14.79 -15.02 -3.95
C ASP A 163 15.13 -14.23 -5.23
N GLY A 164 15.98 -13.22 -5.09
CA GLY A 164 16.38 -12.33 -6.18
C GLY A 164 17.78 -11.77 -5.96
N PHE A 165 18.12 -10.75 -6.74
CA PHE A 165 19.39 -10.01 -6.59
C PHE A 165 19.34 -8.92 -5.52
N ASP A 166 18.18 -8.74 -4.87
CA ASP A 166 18.00 -7.74 -3.84
C ASP A 166 18.88 -8.05 -2.61
N THR A 167 19.61 -7.03 -2.18
CA THR A 167 20.50 -7.09 -1.01
C THR A 167 19.87 -6.48 0.24
N PHE A 168 18.60 -6.06 0.13
CA PHE A 168 17.82 -5.43 1.19
C PHE A 168 16.58 -6.28 1.50
N PRO A 169 16.08 -6.26 2.74
CA PRO A 169 14.84 -6.96 3.11
C PRO A 169 13.57 -6.24 2.62
N THR A 170 13.71 -5.07 2.00
CA THR A 170 12.61 -4.30 1.42
C THR A 170 12.20 -4.85 0.06
N LEU A 171 10.93 -4.66 -0.30
CA LEU A 171 10.42 -5.05 -1.62
C LEU A 171 10.80 -3.98 -2.65
N LEU A 172 11.50 -4.39 -3.71
CA LEU A 172 11.82 -3.53 -4.85
C LEU A 172 10.56 -3.30 -5.71
N CYS A 173 10.29 -2.05 -6.04
CA CYS A 173 9.08 -1.63 -6.74
C CYS A 173 9.37 -0.66 -7.88
N ALA A 174 8.56 -0.76 -8.94
CA ALA A 174 8.47 0.26 -9.97
C ALA A 174 7.75 1.51 -9.44
N ASP A 175 7.85 2.62 -10.19
CA ASP A 175 7.06 3.82 -9.89
C ASP A 175 5.56 3.54 -10.09
N GLY A 176 4.70 4.28 -9.41
CA GLY A 176 3.25 4.08 -9.46
C GLY A 176 2.72 2.85 -8.72
N CYS A 177 3.53 2.07 -8.00
CA CYS A 177 3.13 0.76 -7.49
C CYS A 177 2.13 0.73 -6.31
N SER A 178 1.77 1.89 -5.76
CA SER A 178 0.98 2.02 -4.52
C SER A 178 -0.33 2.78 -4.77
N MET A 179 -0.95 3.37 -3.74
CA MET A 179 -2.06 4.32 -3.91
C MET A 179 -1.72 5.40 -4.95
N ILE A 180 -0.47 5.86 -4.97
CA ILE A 180 0.07 6.72 -6.01
C ILE A 180 0.33 5.84 -7.24
N ASP A 181 -0.58 5.88 -8.21
CA ASP A 181 -0.60 5.04 -9.42
C ASP A 181 0.02 5.71 -10.66
N ARG A 182 0.81 6.77 -10.43
CA ARG A 182 1.48 7.56 -11.47
C ARG A 182 2.94 7.75 -11.11
N ARG A 183 3.72 8.23 -12.09
CA ARG A 183 5.14 8.48 -11.90
C ARG A 183 5.35 9.64 -10.93
N MET A 184 5.85 9.34 -9.73
CA MET A 184 6.07 10.30 -8.64
C MET A 184 7.43 10.14 -7.96
N GLY A 185 8.32 9.38 -8.58
CA GLY A 185 9.63 9.06 -8.02
C GLY A 185 9.52 8.10 -6.85
N ILE A 186 8.46 7.28 -6.75
CA ILE A 186 8.31 6.33 -5.64
C ILE A 186 8.92 4.95 -5.95
N TYR A 187 9.60 4.79 -7.09
CA TYR A 187 10.37 3.59 -7.42
C TYR A 187 11.44 3.27 -6.37
N GLY A 188 11.91 2.03 -6.32
CA GLY A 188 12.85 1.56 -5.30
C GLY A 188 12.12 0.89 -4.16
N SER A 189 12.22 1.42 -2.95
CA SER A 189 11.59 0.86 -1.75
C SER A 189 10.71 1.90 -1.05
N PRO A 190 9.52 2.23 -1.59
CA PRO A 190 8.67 3.26 -1.01
C PRO A 190 8.07 2.81 0.32
N ILE A 191 8.08 3.68 1.32
CA ILE A 191 7.64 3.38 2.70
C ILE A 191 6.19 2.85 2.76
N GLU A 192 5.30 3.32 1.89
CA GLU A 192 3.92 2.83 1.79
C GLU A 192 3.89 1.32 1.52
N ILE A 193 4.63 0.85 0.52
CA ILE A 193 4.72 -0.58 0.20
C ILE A 193 5.39 -1.35 1.32
N GLN A 194 6.48 -0.83 1.90
CA GLN A 194 7.20 -1.54 2.97
C GLN A 194 6.32 -1.71 4.22
N ALA A 195 5.57 -0.67 4.60
CA ALA A 195 4.65 -0.71 5.72
C ALA A 195 3.46 -1.67 5.46
N LEU A 196 2.86 -1.62 4.27
CA LEU A 196 1.79 -2.55 3.87
C LEU A 196 2.27 -4.00 3.82
N PHE A 197 3.45 -4.22 3.27
CA PHE A 197 4.07 -5.55 3.20
C PHE A 197 4.30 -6.11 4.60
N PHE A 198 4.89 -5.32 5.50
CA PHE A 198 5.06 -5.70 6.90
C PHE A 198 3.73 -6.04 7.58
N PHE A 199 2.69 -5.23 7.37
CA PHE A 199 1.38 -5.48 7.95
C PHE A 199 0.75 -6.77 7.40
N ALA A 200 0.83 -7.00 6.09
CA ALA A 200 0.36 -8.22 5.45
C ALA A 200 1.10 -9.46 5.97
N LEU A 201 2.42 -9.40 6.17
CA LEU A 201 3.22 -10.48 6.76
C LEU A 201 2.71 -10.84 8.17
N ARG A 202 2.48 -9.83 9.02
CA ARG A 202 1.94 -10.05 10.39
C ARG A 202 0.54 -10.63 10.38
N CYS A 203 -0.32 -10.15 9.49
CA CYS A 203 -1.68 -10.66 9.30
C CYS A 203 -1.65 -12.12 8.84
N ALA A 204 -0.87 -12.44 7.81
CA ALA A 204 -0.76 -13.78 7.27
C ALA A 204 -0.17 -14.78 8.27
N ARG A 205 0.87 -14.38 9.03
CA ARG A 205 1.44 -15.22 10.11
C ARG A 205 0.37 -15.75 11.06
N GLN A 206 -0.66 -14.96 11.35
CA GLN A 206 -1.73 -15.33 12.29
C GLN A 206 -2.84 -16.17 11.64
N MET A 207 -2.92 -16.22 10.31
CA MET A 207 -4.01 -16.90 9.58
C MET A 207 -3.54 -18.15 8.82
N LEU A 208 -2.24 -18.29 8.54
CA LEU A 208 -1.69 -19.44 7.84
C LEU A 208 -1.74 -20.70 8.72
N LYS A 209 -2.21 -21.81 8.14
CA LYS A 209 -2.17 -23.12 8.80
C LYS A 209 -0.75 -23.70 8.79
N ALA A 210 -0.30 -24.18 9.94
CA ALA A 210 1.02 -24.80 10.13
C ALA A 210 1.09 -26.25 9.61
N GLU A 211 0.63 -26.48 8.38
CA GLU A 211 0.87 -27.74 7.66
C GLU A 211 2.28 -27.70 7.04
N ARG A 212 2.87 -28.85 6.63
CA ARG A 212 4.30 -28.96 6.26
C ARG A 212 4.86 -27.79 5.43
N VAL A 213 4.22 -27.44 4.31
CA VAL A 213 4.60 -26.30 3.45
C VAL A 213 4.33 -24.94 4.12
N GLY A 214 3.26 -24.84 4.92
CA GLY A 214 2.94 -23.65 5.69
C GLY A 214 3.96 -23.34 6.78
N LYS A 215 4.58 -24.36 7.40
CA LYS A 215 5.60 -24.17 8.44
C LYS A 215 6.85 -23.46 7.91
N GLU A 216 7.38 -23.90 6.78
CA GLU A 216 8.55 -23.26 6.14
C GLU A 216 8.25 -21.81 5.74
N LEU A 217 7.04 -21.55 5.22
CA LEU A 217 6.61 -20.20 4.88
C LEU A 217 6.49 -19.31 6.12
N ILE A 218 5.94 -19.81 7.23
CA ILE A 218 5.85 -19.09 8.50
C ILE A 218 7.24 -18.74 9.03
N GLU A 219 8.20 -19.67 8.98
CA GLU A 219 9.58 -19.40 9.39
C GLU A 219 10.26 -18.32 8.54
N ARG A 220 10.00 -18.29 7.23
CA ARG A 220 10.48 -17.22 6.33
C ARG A 220 9.84 -15.87 6.66
N ILE A 221 8.53 -15.85 6.89
CA ILE A 221 7.80 -14.66 7.32
C ILE A 221 8.40 -14.09 8.61
N ASP A 222 8.71 -14.94 9.59
CA ASP A 222 9.26 -14.51 10.88
C ASP A 222 10.63 -13.87 10.77
N LYS A 223 11.52 -14.48 9.96
CA LYS A 223 12.84 -13.91 9.66
C LYS A 223 12.71 -12.57 8.95
N LEU A 224 11.80 -12.47 7.97
CA LEU A 224 11.62 -11.24 7.21
C LEU A 224 11.00 -10.11 8.05
N ILE A 225 9.99 -10.40 8.88
CA ILE A 225 9.43 -9.44 9.85
C ILE A 225 10.55 -8.85 10.70
N THR A 226 11.48 -9.68 11.18
CA THR A 226 12.61 -9.23 12.00
C THR A 226 13.56 -8.33 11.20
N ALA A 227 13.97 -8.77 10.00
CA ALA A 227 14.89 -8.02 9.15
C ALA A 227 14.30 -6.68 8.67
N LEU A 228 13.03 -6.69 8.24
CA LEU A 228 12.32 -5.51 7.77
C LEU A 228 12.07 -4.52 8.90
N SER A 229 11.70 -4.99 10.10
CA SER A 229 11.56 -4.12 11.29
C SER A 229 12.85 -3.38 11.57
N TYR A 230 13.98 -4.10 11.67
CA TYR A 230 15.28 -3.50 11.91
C TYR A 230 15.64 -2.49 10.81
N HIS A 231 15.44 -2.86 9.55
CA HIS A 231 15.80 -2.02 8.42
C HIS A 231 14.99 -0.71 8.39
N ILE A 232 13.66 -0.78 8.51
CA ILE A 232 12.80 0.41 8.47
C ILE A 232 13.04 1.29 9.72
N GLN A 233 13.05 0.70 10.92
CA GLN A 233 13.23 1.47 12.16
C GLN A 233 14.60 2.16 12.24
N THR A 234 15.63 1.63 11.59
CA THR A 234 17.00 2.17 11.64
C THR A 234 17.27 3.14 10.50
N TYR A 235 16.89 2.78 9.27
CA TYR A 235 17.36 3.49 8.07
C TYR A 235 16.31 4.43 7.47
N TYR A 236 15.02 4.19 7.71
CA TYR A 236 13.96 5.09 7.25
C TYR A 236 13.61 6.13 8.31
N TRP A 237 13.97 5.90 9.57
CA TRP A 237 13.69 6.85 10.64
C TRP A 237 14.49 8.14 10.48
N LEU A 238 13.79 9.27 10.54
CA LEU A 238 14.37 10.60 10.56
C LEU A 238 13.75 11.43 11.67
N ASP A 239 14.60 11.86 12.60
CA ASP A 239 14.34 12.90 13.58
C ASP A 239 15.49 13.91 13.55
N PHE A 240 15.43 14.94 14.39
CA PHE A 240 16.48 15.96 14.45
C PHE A 240 17.89 15.38 14.71
N THR A 241 17.99 14.34 15.55
CA THR A 241 19.28 13.70 15.87
C THR A 241 19.81 12.96 14.65
N GLN A 242 18.94 12.20 13.99
CA GLN A 242 19.32 11.42 12.83
C GLN A 242 19.62 12.30 11.60
N LEU A 243 18.90 13.41 11.41
CA LEU A 243 19.22 14.41 10.39
C LEU A 243 20.62 14.98 10.60
N ASN A 244 20.98 15.34 11.84
CA ASN A 244 22.33 15.80 12.17
C ASN A 244 23.42 14.74 11.90
N ASN A 245 23.11 13.46 12.13
CA ASN A 245 24.03 12.37 11.80
C ASN A 245 24.24 12.26 10.29
N ILE A 246 23.16 12.26 9.50
CA ILE A 246 23.21 12.15 8.03
C ILE A 246 23.93 13.35 7.42
N TYR A 247 23.67 14.55 7.91
CA TYR A 247 24.36 15.78 7.47
C TYR A 247 25.88 15.72 7.66
N ARG A 248 26.36 14.88 8.58
CA ARG A 248 27.79 14.72 8.91
C ARG A 248 28.40 13.44 8.35
N TYR A 249 27.67 12.73 7.48
CA TYR A 249 28.18 11.52 6.86
C TYR A 249 29.46 11.80 6.07
N LYS A 250 30.37 10.84 6.13
CA LYS A 250 31.45 10.73 5.15
C LYS A 250 30.94 9.90 3.99
N THR A 251 31.43 10.19 2.80
CA THR A 251 31.12 9.45 1.57
C THR A 251 32.21 8.44 1.27
N GLU A 252 31.93 7.52 0.34
CA GLU A 252 32.86 6.48 -0.13
C GLU A 252 33.35 5.55 0.99
N GLU A 253 32.47 5.27 1.96
CA GLU A 253 32.76 4.32 3.04
C GLU A 253 32.65 2.88 2.54
N TYR A 254 33.79 2.18 2.47
CA TYR A 254 33.86 0.77 2.06
C TYR A 254 34.22 -0.13 3.25
N SER A 255 33.23 -0.49 4.08
CA SER A 255 33.41 -1.45 5.17
C SER A 255 32.08 -1.98 5.74
N HIS A 256 32.11 -3.12 6.44
CA HIS A 256 30.95 -3.60 7.21
C HIS A 256 30.60 -2.71 8.42
N THR A 257 31.53 -1.85 8.84
CA THR A 257 31.37 -0.90 9.95
C THR A 257 31.04 0.51 9.46
N ALA A 258 30.68 0.67 8.18
CA ALA A 258 30.29 1.95 7.59
C ALA A 258 29.05 2.51 8.32
N VAL A 259 29.10 3.81 8.60
CA VAL A 259 27.99 4.59 9.14
C VAL A 259 27.07 4.97 7.99
N ASN A 260 27.63 5.49 6.89
CA ASN A 260 26.88 5.85 5.68
C ASN A 260 26.68 4.63 4.76
N LYS A 261 25.86 3.67 5.21
CA LYS A 261 25.66 2.37 4.54
C LYS A 261 25.12 2.46 3.11
N PHE A 262 24.47 3.57 2.76
CA PHE A 262 23.86 3.77 1.45
C PHE A 262 24.65 4.77 0.58
N ASN A 263 25.79 5.26 1.05
CA ASN A 263 26.59 6.29 0.38
C ASN A 263 25.77 7.53 -0.02
N VAL A 264 24.94 8.03 0.91
CA VAL A 264 24.17 9.26 0.72
C VAL A 264 25.11 10.45 0.77
N ILE A 265 25.01 11.33 -0.22
CA ILE A 265 25.76 12.59 -0.30
C ILE A 265 25.05 13.64 0.58
N PRO A 266 25.65 14.14 1.67
CA PRO A 266 24.99 15.12 2.56
C PRO A 266 24.50 16.38 1.85
N GLU A 267 25.23 16.84 0.83
CA GLU A 267 24.87 17.99 0.03
C GLU A 267 23.61 17.79 -0.83
N SER A 268 23.10 16.56 -0.92
CA SER A 268 21.84 16.25 -1.61
C SER A 268 20.60 16.32 -0.71
N ILE A 269 20.76 16.58 0.60
CA ILE A 269 19.63 16.82 1.51
C ILE A 269 18.93 18.13 1.10
N PRO A 270 17.62 18.11 0.80
CA PRO A 270 16.90 19.32 0.41
C PRO A 270 16.79 20.34 1.55
N ASP A 271 16.91 21.63 1.24
CA ASP A 271 16.90 22.71 2.24
C ASP A 271 15.65 22.70 3.13
N TRP A 272 14.48 22.38 2.57
CA TRP A 272 13.21 22.35 3.31
C TRP A 272 13.22 21.35 4.47
N VAL A 273 14.07 20.31 4.41
CA VAL A 273 14.14 19.27 5.46
C VAL A 273 14.65 19.87 6.79
N PHE A 274 15.56 20.85 6.72
CA PHE A 274 16.13 21.47 7.92
C PHE A 274 15.10 22.31 8.69
N ASP A 275 14.14 22.90 7.98
CA ASP A 275 13.04 23.67 8.58
C ASP A 275 11.84 22.78 8.96
N PHE A 276 11.67 21.65 8.27
CA PHE A 276 10.53 20.73 8.46
C PHE A 276 10.74 19.70 9.58
N VAL A 277 11.98 19.31 9.90
CA VAL A 277 12.22 18.35 10.98
C VAL A 277 12.30 19.09 12.32
N PRO A 278 11.29 18.93 13.21
CA PRO A 278 11.26 19.66 14.46
C PRO A 278 12.24 19.11 15.49
N LEU A 279 12.49 19.88 16.56
CA LEU A 279 13.28 19.41 17.70
C LEU A 279 12.60 18.23 18.44
N ARG A 280 11.27 18.16 18.38
CA ARG A 280 10.47 17.09 18.99
C ARG A 280 9.55 16.49 17.93
N GLY A 281 9.90 15.30 17.47
CA GLY A 281 9.15 14.60 16.46
C GLY A 281 10.06 13.90 15.47
N GLY A 282 9.46 13.18 14.54
CA GLY A 282 10.18 12.46 13.49
C GLY A 282 9.24 11.60 12.68
N TYR A 283 9.74 11.06 11.57
CA TYR A 283 8.93 10.24 10.68
C TYR A 283 9.77 9.21 9.93
N LEU A 284 9.08 8.29 9.27
CA LEU A 284 9.70 7.40 8.29
C LEU A 284 9.74 8.09 6.93
N ILE A 285 10.94 8.32 6.41
CA ILE A 285 11.15 8.95 5.09
C ILE A 285 10.60 8.10 3.96
N GLY A 286 10.34 8.73 2.82
CA GLY A 286 9.62 8.13 1.70
C GLY A 286 10.31 6.93 1.06
N ASN A 287 11.65 6.93 0.98
CA ASN A 287 12.40 5.91 0.28
C ASN A 287 13.87 5.87 0.73
N VAL A 288 14.45 4.67 0.77
CA VAL A 288 15.89 4.46 0.96
C VAL A 288 16.38 3.40 -0.01
N SER A 289 17.39 3.74 -0.81
CA SER A 289 18.04 2.83 -1.75
C SER A 289 19.51 3.21 -1.95
N PRO A 290 20.31 2.43 -2.70
CA PRO A 290 21.71 2.80 -2.98
C PRO A 290 21.84 4.23 -3.51
N ALA A 291 22.67 5.04 -2.85
CA ALA A 291 22.93 6.46 -3.11
C ALA A 291 21.69 7.37 -3.12
N ARG A 292 20.59 6.98 -2.48
CA ARG A 292 19.33 7.74 -2.50
C ARG A 292 18.56 7.66 -1.19
N MET A 293 18.18 8.82 -0.69
CA MET A 293 17.15 9.00 0.34
C MET A 293 16.10 9.99 -0.18
N ASP A 294 14.84 9.58 -0.18
CA ASP A 294 13.72 10.47 -0.47
C ASP A 294 13.14 10.96 0.85
N PHE A 295 13.48 12.19 1.21
CA PHE A 295 13.10 12.77 2.49
C PHE A 295 11.61 13.13 2.58
N ARG A 296 10.83 13.08 1.49
CA ARG A 296 9.41 13.44 1.54
C ARG A 296 8.66 12.60 2.58
N TRP A 297 7.75 13.24 3.30
CA TRP A 297 6.82 12.56 4.20
C TRP A 297 5.68 11.94 3.38
N PHE A 298 5.26 10.72 3.73
CA PHE A 298 4.15 10.02 3.10
C PHE A 298 3.15 9.55 4.16
N LEU A 299 1.90 9.97 4.02
CA LEU A 299 0.83 9.72 4.99
C LEU A 299 0.61 8.23 5.23
N VAL A 300 0.28 7.49 4.16
CA VAL A 300 -0.13 6.09 4.26
C VAL A 300 0.99 5.23 4.86
N GLY A 301 2.24 5.45 4.43
CA GLY A 301 3.38 4.72 4.98
C GLY A 301 3.57 4.92 6.48
N ASN A 302 3.51 6.17 6.96
CA ASN A 302 3.66 6.47 8.39
C ASN A 302 2.47 5.95 9.22
N CYS A 303 1.23 6.14 8.75
CA CYS A 303 0.05 5.63 9.45
C CYS A 303 0.01 4.10 9.52
N ILE A 304 0.31 3.41 8.41
CA ILE A 304 0.35 1.94 8.40
C ILE A 304 1.50 1.40 9.24
N ALA A 305 2.63 2.09 9.30
CA ALA A 305 3.74 1.70 10.16
C ALA A 305 3.35 1.76 11.65
N ILE A 306 2.56 2.74 12.07
CA ILE A 306 1.99 2.81 13.43
C ILE A 306 0.99 1.66 13.64
N LEU A 307 -0.02 1.53 12.76
CA LEU A 307 -1.10 0.54 12.90
C LEU A 307 -0.59 -0.91 12.90
N SER A 308 0.47 -1.19 12.16
CA SER A 308 1.09 -2.52 12.07
C SER A 308 2.10 -2.81 13.18
N CYS A 309 2.39 -1.83 14.05
CA CYS A 309 3.47 -1.89 15.03
C CYS A 309 4.85 -2.12 14.38
N LEU A 310 5.07 -1.53 13.20
CA LEU A 310 6.39 -1.47 12.56
C LEU A 310 7.26 -0.40 13.25
N THR A 311 6.68 0.72 13.63
CA THR A 311 7.34 1.72 14.47
C THR A 311 7.42 1.26 15.92
N THR A 312 8.48 1.65 16.62
CA THR A 312 8.50 1.56 18.09
C THR A 312 7.47 2.53 18.71
N PRO A 313 7.05 2.34 19.98
CA PRO A 313 6.13 3.28 20.64
C PRO A 313 6.64 4.72 20.68
N ALA A 314 7.97 4.90 20.82
CA ALA A 314 8.59 6.23 20.80
C ALA A 314 8.50 6.87 19.41
N GLN A 315 8.79 6.10 18.35
CA GLN A 315 8.66 6.57 16.96
C GLN A 315 7.21 6.89 16.60
N ALA A 316 6.25 6.07 17.03
CA ALA A 316 4.83 6.33 16.82
C ALA A 316 4.38 7.64 17.48
N THR A 317 4.84 7.90 18.71
CA THR A 317 4.57 9.16 19.42
C THR A 317 5.21 10.33 18.69
N ALA A 318 6.47 10.20 18.28
CA ALA A 318 7.19 11.25 17.56
C ALA A 318 6.59 11.57 16.16
N ILE A 319 5.97 10.60 15.49
CA ILE A 319 5.19 10.86 14.26
C ILE A 319 3.95 11.71 14.57
N MET A 320 3.27 11.44 15.69
CA MET A 320 2.13 12.25 16.10
C MET A 320 2.56 13.66 16.53
N ASP A 321 3.67 13.79 17.27
CA ASP A 321 4.26 15.08 17.63
C ASP A 321 4.59 15.92 16.37
N LEU A 322 5.17 15.30 15.32
CA LEU A 322 5.42 15.95 14.03
C LEU A 322 4.12 16.46 13.38
N ILE A 323 3.06 15.64 13.36
CA ILE A 323 1.77 16.02 12.76
C ILE A 323 1.14 17.19 13.52
N GLU A 324 1.26 17.22 14.85
CA GLU A 324 0.78 18.33 15.68
C GLU A 324 1.59 19.61 15.43
N GLU A 325 2.92 19.52 15.36
CA GLU A 325 3.80 20.67 15.13
C GLU A 325 3.63 21.25 13.71
N HIS A 326 3.50 20.39 12.71
CA HIS A 326 3.31 20.77 11.31
C HIS A 326 1.85 20.58 10.83
N TRP A 327 0.87 20.84 11.71
CA TRP A 327 -0.55 20.66 11.39
C TRP A 327 -0.97 21.46 10.15
N GLY A 328 -0.50 22.70 10.03
CA GLY A 328 -0.80 23.56 8.87
C GLY A 328 -0.28 23.00 7.55
N ASP A 329 0.88 22.32 7.58
CA ASP A 329 1.50 21.71 6.42
C ASP A 329 0.90 20.34 6.09
N LEU A 330 0.63 19.49 7.08
CA LEU A 330 0.27 18.09 6.86
C LEU A 330 -1.25 17.85 6.79
N ILE A 331 -2.03 18.70 7.46
CA ILE A 331 -3.49 18.64 7.51
C ILE A 331 -4.13 19.87 6.87
N GLY A 332 -3.75 21.08 7.31
CA GLY A 332 -4.35 22.33 6.84
C GLY A 332 -5.86 22.38 7.06
N GLU A 333 -6.61 22.83 6.05
CA GLU A 333 -8.08 22.93 6.09
C GLU A 333 -8.79 21.66 5.59
N MET A 334 -8.04 20.69 5.04
CA MET A 334 -8.60 19.45 4.49
C MET A 334 -7.69 18.26 4.83
N PRO A 335 -8.08 17.40 5.80
CA PRO A 335 -7.30 16.22 6.13
C PRO A 335 -7.33 15.21 4.96
N SER A 336 -6.22 14.67 4.51
CA SER A 336 -4.81 14.97 4.87
C SER A 336 -3.97 15.01 3.59
N LYS A 337 -2.79 15.64 3.61
CA LYS A 337 -1.88 15.57 2.45
C LYS A 337 -1.40 14.13 2.25
N ILE A 338 -1.36 13.68 1.00
CA ILE A 338 -0.82 12.34 0.66
C ILE A 338 0.70 12.28 0.84
N THR A 339 1.39 13.37 0.49
CA THR A 339 2.83 13.55 0.67
C THR A 339 3.18 15.01 0.89
N TYR A 340 4.32 15.29 1.52
CA TYR A 340 4.86 16.63 1.71
C TYR A 340 6.39 16.65 1.55
N PRO A 341 6.95 17.69 0.89
CA PRO A 341 6.27 18.73 0.12
C PRO A 341 5.88 18.27 -1.30
N ALA A 342 5.19 19.13 -2.05
CA ALA A 342 4.96 18.91 -3.48
C ALA A 342 6.27 19.10 -4.28
N LEU A 343 6.39 18.36 -5.39
CA LEU A 343 7.47 18.58 -6.36
C LEU A 343 7.18 19.84 -7.17
N GLU A 344 8.18 20.71 -7.33
CA GLU A 344 8.02 21.99 -8.04
C GLU A 344 9.10 22.19 -9.11
N GLY A 345 8.85 23.09 -10.06
CA GLY A 345 9.84 23.54 -11.03
C GLY A 345 10.53 22.40 -11.78
N HIS A 346 11.86 22.30 -11.62
CA HIS A 346 12.67 21.28 -12.28
C HIS A 346 12.45 19.88 -11.72
N GLU A 347 12.20 19.74 -10.42
CA GLU A 347 11.96 18.45 -9.79
C GLU A 347 10.69 17.81 -10.33
N TRP A 348 9.60 18.59 -10.44
CA TRP A 348 8.36 18.13 -11.06
C TRP A 348 8.59 17.64 -12.49
N ARG A 349 9.30 18.42 -13.32
CA ARG A 349 9.58 18.06 -14.73
C ARG A 349 10.36 16.75 -14.84
N ILE A 350 11.40 16.59 -14.02
CA ILE A 350 12.32 15.44 -14.09
C ILE A 350 11.68 14.18 -13.49
N VAL A 351 11.11 14.30 -12.29
CA VAL A 351 10.60 13.18 -11.51
C VAL A 351 9.30 12.65 -12.11
N THR A 352 8.34 13.54 -12.42
CA THR A 352 7.02 13.12 -12.94
C THR A 352 7.02 12.95 -14.46
N GLY A 353 7.96 13.57 -15.17
CA GLY A 353 7.97 13.59 -16.64
C GLY A 353 6.93 14.53 -17.22
N PHE A 354 6.76 15.72 -16.63
CA PHE A 354 5.74 16.71 -17.01
C PHE A 354 4.29 16.21 -16.85
N ASP A 355 4.02 15.42 -15.80
CA ASP A 355 2.68 14.86 -15.61
C ASP A 355 1.66 15.95 -15.23
N PRO A 356 0.67 16.27 -16.10
CA PRO A 356 -0.27 17.36 -15.85
C PRO A 356 -1.28 17.05 -14.75
N LYS A 357 -1.39 15.81 -14.29
CA LYS A 357 -2.26 15.44 -13.17
C LYS A 357 -1.58 15.60 -11.80
N ASN A 358 -0.26 15.69 -11.76
CA ASN A 358 0.52 15.80 -10.53
C ASN A 358 1.21 17.17 -10.46
N THR A 359 0.46 18.24 -10.68
CA THR A 359 0.98 19.61 -10.56
C THR A 359 1.18 20.01 -9.09
N ARG A 360 1.73 21.19 -8.84
CA ARG A 360 1.98 21.71 -7.50
C ARG A 360 0.71 21.65 -6.64
N TRP A 361 0.76 20.88 -5.55
CA TRP A 361 -0.34 20.68 -4.59
C TRP A 361 -1.65 20.17 -5.21
N SER A 362 -1.55 19.31 -6.23
CA SER A 362 -2.67 18.67 -6.91
C SER A 362 -2.97 17.24 -6.43
#